data_AF-A0A1T1AYH4-F1
#
_entry.id   AF-A0A1T1AYH4-F1
#
_cell.length_a   1.000
_cell.length_b   1.000
_cell.length_c   1.000
_cell.angle_alpha   90.00
_cell.angle_beta   90.00
_cell.angle_gamma   90.00
#
_symmetry.space_group_name_H-M   'P 1'
#
loop_
_entity.id
_entity.type
_entity.pdbx_description
1 polymer ?
#
loop_
_entity_poly.entity_id
_entity_poly.type
_entity_poly.pdbx_seq_one_letter_code
_entity_poly.pdbx_strand_id
1 'polypeptide(L)'
;MTLQYQLKEGNYHLYDLSSPASRVTGEHRLRLKSDTVAIAFEASTGALREHGSPNRIHSWANNTRRRLRASGALDKANDIVVVSGPLPVDEINKCLKIQGYCRDMFTRLHELPHGKRVQHSSAHTTH
;
A
#
# COMPACT_ATOMS: atom_id res chain seq x y z
N MET A 1 -13.51 1.36 6.40
CA MET A 1 -12.76 0.08 6.38
C MET A 1 -11.41 0.34 7.01
N THR A 2 -10.99 -0.49 7.97
CA THR A 2 -9.69 -0.33 8.65
C THR A 2 -8.74 -1.38 8.07
N LEU A 3 -8.07 -1.02 6.97
CA LEU A 3 -7.12 -1.90 6.31
C LEU A 3 -5.72 -1.71 6.91
N GLN A 4 -4.98 -2.81 7.09
CA GLN A 4 -3.61 -2.76 7.58
C GLN A 4 -2.73 -3.79 6.88
N TYR A 5 -1.58 -3.33 6.38
CA TYR A 5 -0.52 -4.18 5.87
C TYR A 5 0.36 -4.72 7.01
N GLN A 6 0.78 -5.97 6.89
CA GLN A 6 1.78 -6.62 7.71
C GLN A 6 2.76 -7.38 6.81
N LEU A 7 4.05 -7.42 7.18
CA LEU A 7 5.04 -8.26 6.50
C LEU A 7 5.22 -9.55 7.31
N LYS A 8 4.83 -10.68 6.72
CA LYS A 8 5.00 -12.02 7.31
C LYS A 8 5.69 -12.90 6.28
N GLU A 9 6.73 -13.64 6.68
CA GLU A 9 7.42 -14.60 5.80
C GLU A 9 7.86 -13.97 4.46
N GLY A 10 8.38 -12.75 4.51
CA GLY A 10 8.78 -12.01 3.31
C GLY A 10 7.63 -11.60 2.38
N ASN A 11 6.38 -11.69 2.80
CA ASN A 11 5.19 -11.34 2.01
C ASN A 11 4.35 -10.26 2.69
N TYR A 12 3.84 -9.32 1.91
CA TYR A 12 2.88 -8.33 2.38
C TYR A 12 1.50 -8.94 2.45
N HIS A 13 0.89 -8.87 3.63
CA HIS A 13 -0.46 -9.34 3.92
C HIS A 13 -1.33 -8.14 4.27
N LEU A 14 -2.42 -7.93 3.53
CA LEU A 14 -3.41 -6.91 3.82
C LEU A 14 -4.56 -7.52 4.62
N TYR A 15 -4.73 -7.06 5.85
CA TYR A 15 -5.82 -7.49 6.72
C TYR A 15 -6.93 -6.45 6.77
N ASP A 16 -8.16 -6.94 6.87
CA ASP A 16 -9.33 -6.13 7.18
C ASP A 16 -9.64 -6.19 8.68
N LEU A 17 -9.26 -5.14 9.39
CA LEU A 17 -9.47 -5.02 10.84
C LEU A 17 -10.88 -4.55 11.20
N SER A 18 -11.74 -4.26 10.21
CA SER A 18 -13.14 -3.92 10.49
C SER A 18 -13.98 -5.15 10.86
N SER A 19 -13.54 -6.34 10.47
CA SER A 19 -14.13 -7.61 10.89
C SER A 19 -13.44 -8.15 12.15
N PRO A 20 -14.18 -8.77 13.09
CA PRO A 20 -13.57 -9.45 14.23
C PRO A 20 -12.65 -10.57 13.76
N ALA A 21 -11.61 -10.84 14.56
CA ALA A 21 -10.71 -11.94 14.31
C ALA A 21 -11.46 -13.29 14.31
N SER A 22 -11.01 -14.22 13.48
CA SER A 22 -11.53 -15.57 13.44
C SER A 22 -11.41 -16.24 14.81
N ARG A 23 -12.49 -16.86 15.29
CA ARG A 23 -12.47 -17.60 16.57
C ARG A 23 -11.58 -18.86 16.52
N VAL A 24 -11.27 -19.35 15.32
CA VAL A 24 -10.47 -20.58 15.11
C VAL A 24 -8.99 -20.25 14.95
N THR A 25 -8.66 -19.23 14.16
CA THR A 25 -7.26 -18.90 13.83
C THR A 25 -6.73 -17.68 14.56
N GLY A 26 -7.59 -16.88 15.19
CA GLY A 26 -7.21 -15.62 15.83
C GLY A 26 -6.83 -14.49 14.85
N GLU A 27 -6.89 -14.74 13.54
CA GLU A 27 -6.50 -13.75 12.52
C GLU A 27 -7.69 -13.00 11.94
N HIS A 28 -7.46 -11.74 11.56
CA HIS A 28 -8.40 -10.95 10.77
C HIS A 28 -8.49 -11.47 9.33
N ARG A 29 -9.54 -11.06 8.60
CA ARG A 29 -9.73 -11.46 7.21
C ARG A 29 -8.57 -10.97 6.34
N LEU A 30 -7.82 -11.92 5.77
CA LEU A 30 -6.80 -11.65 4.76
C LEU A 30 -7.47 -11.26 3.43
N ARG A 31 -7.10 -10.10 2.89
CA ARG A 31 -7.62 -9.57 1.62
C ARG A 31 -6.65 -9.69 0.45
N LEU A 32 -5.35 -9.65 0.74
CA LEU A 32 -4.30 -9.72 -0.26
C LEU A 32 -3.04 -10.30 0.36
N LYS A 33 -2.38 -11.21 -0.35
CA LYS A 33 -0.98 -11.61 -0.13
C LYS A 33 -0.19 -11.27 -1.40
N SER A 34 0.94 -10.60 -1.27
CA SER A 34 1.76 -10.20 -2.41
C SER A 34 3.24 -10.05 -2.01
N ASP A 35 4.15 -10.36 -2.92
CA ASP A 35 5.58 -10.18 -2.69
C ASP A 35 5.95 -8.71 -2.50
N THR A 36 5.34 -7.81 -3.26
CA THR A 36 5.54 -6.37 -3.14
C THR A 36 4.21 -5.65 -3.19
N VAL A 37 4.22 -4.36 -2.84
CA VAL A 37 3.02 -3.52 -2.85
C VAL A 37 3.26 -2.35 -3.78
N ALA A 38 2.21 -1.98 -4.51
CA ALA A 38 2.13 -0.73 -5.22
C ALA A 38 1.06 0.17 -4.60
N ILE A 39 1.34 1.46 -4.59
CA ILE A 39 0.48 2.54 -4.11
C ILE A 39 0.30 3.52 -5.27
N ALA A 40 -0.95 3.79 -5.62
CA ALA A 40 -1.32 4.80 -6.60
C ALA A 40 -2.00 5.99 -5.93
N PHE A 41 -1.55 7.19 -6.26
CA PHE A 41 -2.03 8.43 -5.65
C PHE A 41 -1.97 9.60 -6.66
N GLU A 42 -2.60 10.70 -6.30
CA GLU A 42 -2.54 11.98 -7.02
C GLU A 42 -1.30 12.77 -6.56
N ALA A 43 -0.42 13.18 -7.46
CA ALA A 43 0.82 13.87 -7.12
C ALA A 43 0.57 15.24 -6.47
N SER A 44 -0.43 15.96 -6.95
CA SER A 44 -0.81 17.28 -6.46
C SER A 44 -1.30 17.27 -5.00
N THR A 45 -2.19 16.33 -4.67
CA THR A 45 -2.87 16.27 -3.37
C THR A 45 -2.25 15.24 -2.41
N GLY A 46 -1.51 14.26 -2.92
CA GLY A 46 -1.10 13.08 -2.18
C GLY A 46 -2.26 12.14 -1.82
N ALA A 47 -3.43 12.33 -2.45
CA ALA A 47 -4.60 11.51 -2.16
C ALA A 47 -4.40 10.08 -2.67
N LEU A 48 -4.46 9.12 -1.75
CA LEU A 48 -4.45 7.70 -2.08
C LEU A 48 -5.65 7.36 -2.96
N ARG A 49 -5.40 6.73 -4.10
CA ARG A 49 -6.45 6.29 -5.04
C ARG A 49 -6.65 4.79 -4.97
N GLU A 50 -5.57 4.03 -5.03
CA GLU A 50 -5.60 2.58 -5.06
C GLU A 50 -4.30 1.99 -4.51
N HIS A 51 -4.36 0.77 -4.00
CA HIS A 51 -3.18 0.03 -3.53
C HIS A 51 -3.37 -1.48 -3.67
N GLY A 52 -2.28 -2.24 -3.77
CA GLY A 52 -2.36 -3.68 -3.95
C GLY A 52 -1.14 -4.30 -4.61
N SER A 53 -1.33 -5.44 -5.28
CA SER A 53 -0.26 -6.06 -6.07
C SER A 53 0.13 -5.15 -7.25
N PRO A 54 1.43 -5.03 -7.59
CA PRO A 54 1.89 -4.12 -8.64
C PRO A 54 1.14 -4.29 -9.95
N ASN A 55 0.97 -5.53 -10.43
CA ASN A 55 0.27 -5.80 -11.69
C ASN A 55 -1.17 -5.25 -11.71
N ARG A 56 -1.93 -5.41 -10.60
CA ARG A 56 -3.29 -4.87 -10.49
C ARG A 56 -3.27 -3.34 -10.54
N ILE A 57 -2.36 -2.71 -9.82
CA ILE A 57 -2.31 -1.25 -9.67
C ILE A 57 -1.82 -0.57 -10.94
N HIS A 58 -0.82 -1.12 -11.62
CA HIS A 58 -0.41 -0.62 -12.94
C HIS A 58 -1.54 -0.77 -13.97
N SER A 59 -2.24 -1.91 -13.98
CA SER A 59 -3.39 -2.11 -14.88
C SER A 59 -4.52 -1.11 -14.58
N TRP A 60 -4.83 -0.91 -13.31
CA TRP A 60 -5.81 0.11 -12.88
C TRP A 60 -5.38 1.52 -13.29
N ALA A 61 -4.12 1.89 -13.08
CA ALA A 61 -3.60 3.22 -13.39
C ALA A 61 -3.66 3.48 -14.90
N ASN A 62 -3.23 2.54 -15.73
CA ASN A 62 -3.27 2.66 -17.19
C ASN A 62 -4.70 2.84 -17.70
N ASN A 63 -5.64 2.02 -17.21
CA ASN A 63 -7.05 2.13 -17.59
C ASN A 63 -7.66 3.47 -17.12
N THR A 64 -7.32 3.92 -15.91
CA THR A 64 -7.81 5.18 -15.35
C THR A 64 -7.28 6.38 -16.12
N ARG A 65 -5.97 6.41 -16.41
CA ARG A 65 -5.36 7.43 -17.26
C ARG A 65 -5.99 7.48 -18.64
N ARG A 66 -6.23 6.31 -19.27
CA ARG A 66 -6.90 6.23 -20.57
C ARG A 66 -8.30 6.84 -20.52
N ARG A 67 -9.12 6.50 -19.51
CA ARG A 67 -10.47 7.06 -19.35
C ARG A 67 -10.44 8.57 -19.13
N LEU A 68 -9.54 9.07 -18.29
CA LEU A 68 -9.41 10.51 -18.02
C LEU A 68 -8.98 11.28 -19.27
N ARG A 69 -8.05 10.74 -20.08
CA ARG A 69 -7.68 11.35 -21.36
C ARG A 69 -8.83 11.37 -22.35
N ALA A 70 -9.59 10.28 -22.43
CA ALA A 70 -10.77 10.22 -23.29
C ALA A 70 -11.86 11.23 -22.88
N SER A 71 -11.95 11.58 -21.60
CA SER A 71 -12.88 12.60 -21.10
C SER A 71 -12.31 14.02 -21.10
N GLY A 72 -11.14 14.25 -21.72
CA GLY A 72 -10.48 15.57 -21.76
C GLY A 72 -9.78 16.01 -20.47
N ALA A 73 -9.76 15.18 -19.42
CA ALA A 73 -9.14 15.48 -18.13
C ALA A 73 -7.64 15.12 -18.12
N LEU A 74 -6.86 15.73 -19.02
CA LEU A 74 -5.43 15.46 -19.22
C LEU A 74 -4.62 15.67 -17.94
N ASP A 75 -4.86 16.77 -17.22
CA ASP A 75 -4.12 17.09 -16.00
C ASP A 75 -4.30 16.00 -14.93
N LYS A 76 -5.55 15.56 -14.71
CA LYS A 76 -5.86 14.47 -13.78
C LYS A 76 -5.22 13.14 -14.20
N ALA A 77 -5.11 12.89 -15.51
CA ALA A 77 -4.45 11.68 -15.99
C ALA A 77 -2.94 11.71 -15.72
N ASN A 78 -2.32 12.88 -15.89
CA ASN A 78 -0.89 13.09 -15.66
C ASN A 78 -0.55 13.16 -14.16
N ASP A 79 -1.51 13.55 -13.32
CA ASP A 79 -1.36 13.63 -11.87
C ASP A 79 -1.30 12.25 -11.18
N ILE A 80 -1.73 11.17 -11.85
CA ILE A 80 -1.66 9.83 -11.27
C ILE A 80 -0.21 9.35 -11.23
N VAL A 81 0.29 9.08 -10.02
CA VAL A 81 1.60 8.45 -9.76
C VAL A 81 1.39 7.05 -9.20
N VAL A 82 2.27 6.11 -9.57
CA VAL A 82 2.32 4.77 -9.00
C VAL A 82 3.73 4.52 -8.50
N VAL A 83 3.85 4.18 -7.22
CA VAL A 83 5.11 3.75 -6.60
C VAL A 83 4.97 2.28 -6.23
N SER A 84 5.95 1.47 -6.63
CA SER A 84 5.98 0.03 -6.35
C SER A 84 7.35 -0.40 -5.87
N GLY A 85 7.41 -1.33 -4.93
CA GLY A 85 8.66 -1.92 -4.49
C GLY A 85 8.57 -2.56 -3.11
N PRO A 86 9.73 -2.94 -2.53
CA PRO A 86 9.83 -3.33 -1.14
C PRO A 86 9.73 -2.09 -0.25
N LEU A 87 8.52 -1.54 -0.13
CA LEU A 87 8.24 -0.37 0.69
C LEU A 87 8.13 -0.78 2.18
N PRO A 88 8.63 0.04 3.11
CA PRO A 88 8.43 -0.22 4.54
C PRO A 88 6.94 -0.30 4.89
N VAL A 89 6.57 -1.29 5.71
CA VAL A 89 5.16 -1.54 6.06
C VAL A 89 4.53 -0.35 6.79
N ASP A 90 5.31 0.35 7.61
CA ASP A 90 4.86 1.55 8.30
C ASP A 90 4.54 2.68 7.32
N GLU A 91 5.37 2.89 6.30
CA GLU A 91 5.16 3.88 5.24
C GLU A 91 3.89 3.59 4.43
N ILE A 92 3.69 2.32 4.05
CA ILE A 92 2.44 1.90 3.37
C ILE A 92 1.23 2.19 4.26
N ASN A 93 1.28 1.81 5.55
CA ASN A 93 0.15 2.01 6.45
C ASN A 93 -0.11 3.49 6.76
N LYS A 94 0.92 4.36 6.80
CA LYS A 94 0.74 5.81 6.90
C LYS A 94 0.05 6.36 5.66
N CYS A 95 0.39 5.89 4.45
CA CYS A 95 -0.33 6.26 3.22
C CYS A 95 -1.83 5.89 3.27
N LEU A 96 -2.19 4.79 3.93
CA LEU A 96 -3.57 4.36 4.11
C LEU A 96 -4.36 5.18 5.14
N LYS A 97 -3.67 5.75 6.13
CA LYS A 97 -4.30 6.41 7.31
C LYS A 97 -4.27 7.92 7.24
N ILE A 98 -3.23 8.51 6.65
CA ILE A 98 -2.96 9.95 6.66
C ILE A 98 -3.21 10.49 5.26
N GLN A 99 -4.23 11.34 5.13
CA GLN A 99 -4.53 12.01 3.86
C GLN A 99 -3.35 12.88 3.42
N GLY A 100 -2.93 12.76 2.16
CA GLY A 100 -1.83 13.54 1.59
C GLY A 100 -0.43 12.95 1.82
N TYR A 101 -0.29 11.98 2.72
CA TYR A 101 1.01 11.43 3.09
C TYR A 101 1.77 10.77 1.93
N CYS A 102 1.04 10.26 0.92
CA CYS A 102 1.68 9.67 -0.27
C CYS A 102 2.62 10.68 -0.97
N ARG A 103 2.29 11.97 -0.94
CA ARG A 103 3.13 13.03 -1.52
C ARG A 103 4.43 13.19 -0.74
N ASP A 104 4.34 13.27 0.58
CA ASP A 104 5.51 13.42 1.46
C ASP A 104 6.39 12.15 1.45
N MET A 105 5.79 10.97 1.35
CA MET A 105 6.53 9.73 1.13
C MET A 105 7.25 9.75 -0.23
N PHE A 106 6.60 10.27 -1.28
CA PHE A 106 7.17 10.29 -2.63
C PHE A 106 8.39 11.21 -2.75
N THR A 107 8.38 12.38 -2.10
CA THR A 107 9.54 13.31 -2.13
C THR A 107 10.79 12.72 -1.48
N ARG A 108 10.63 11.94 -0.41
CA ARG A 108 11.73 11.25 0.29
C ARG A 108 11.88 9.78 -0.07
N LEU A 109 11.32 9.34 -1.20
CA LEU A 109 11.33 7.92 -1.58
C LEU A 109 12.74 7.32 -1.57
N HIS A 110 13.74 8.12 -1.94
CA HIS A 110 15.16 7.77 -1.98
C HIS A 110 15.81 7.58 -0.59
N GLU A 111 15.20 8.11 0.46
CA GLU A 111 15.67 7.99 1.85
C GLU A 111 15.07 6.77 2.56
N LEU A 112 14.01 6.18 1.98
CA LEU A 112 13.36 5.03 2.58
C LEU A 112 14.26 3.80 2.53
N PRO A 113 14.33 3.00 3.61
CA PRO A 113 15.09 1.77 3.58
C PRO A 113 14.49 0.85 2.51
N HIS A 114 15.24 0.64 1.44
CA HIS A 114 14.86 -0.25 0.36
C HIS A 114 15.10 -1.69 0.80
N GLY A 115 14.02 -2.46 1.00
CA GLY A 115 14.12 -3.86 1.38
C GLY A 115 13.03 -4.30 2.36
N LYS A 116 12.67 -5.58 2.29
CA LYS A 116 11.71 -6.20 3.21
C LYS A 116 12.38 -6.38 4.57
N ARG A 117 12.24 -5.39 5.46
CA ARG A 117 12.64 -5.55 6.87
C ARG A 117 11.64 -6.44 7.58
N VAL A 118 11.94 -7.74 7.65
CA VAL A 118 11.23 -8.65 8.54
C VAL A 118 11.58 -8.23 9.97
N GLN A 119 10.61 -7.70 10.72
CA GLN A 119 10.75 -7.65 12.17
C GLN A 119 10.78 -9.10 12.64
N HIS A 120 11.96 -9.59 13.02
CA HIS A 120 12.03 -10.79 13.83
C HIS A 120 11.32 -10.45 15.14
N SER A 121 10.12 -10.98 15.34
CA SER A 121 9.47 -11.00 16.64
C SER A 121 10.35 -11.84 17.56
N SER A 122 11.22 -11.19 18.32
CA SER A 122 11.94 -11.84 19.41
C SER A 122 10.91 -12.25 20.46
N ALA A 123 10.41 -13.48 20.37
CA ALA A 123 9.63 -14.09 21.43
C ALA A 123 10.54 -14.20 22.66
N HIS A 124 10.40 -13.26 23.59
CA HIS A 124 11.08 -13.29 24.87
C HIS A 124 10.35 -14.33 25.74
N THR A 125 10.78 -15.58 25.65
CA THR A 125 10.40 -16.64 26.60
C THR A 125 11.22 -16.43 27.86
N THR A 126 10.64 -15.80 28.86
CA THR A 126 11.20 -15.78 30.22
C THR A 126 10.78 -17.09 30.90
N HIS A 127 11.77 -17.91 31.26
CA HIS A 127 11.64 -19.07 32.14
C HIS A 127 11.50 -18.64 33.60
#